data_AF-A0A7L2LV99-F1
#
_entry.id   AF-A0A7L2LV99-F1
#
_cell.length_a   1.000
_cell.length_b   1.000
_cell.length_c   1.000
_cell.angle_alpha   90.00
_cell.angle_beta   90.00
_cell.angle_gamma   90.00
#
_symmetry.space_group_name_H-M   'P 1'
#
loop_
_entity.id
_entity.type
_entity.pdbx_description
1 polymer ?
#
loop_
_entity_poly.entity_id
_entity_poly.type
_entity_poly.pdbx_seq_one_letter_code
_entity_poly.pdbx_strand_id
1 'polypeptide(L)'
;FLCRLGTVIFSIFVCVGQVVFALGALFNAFWLMEMGRFIFGIGGESLAVAQNTYAVSWFKGKELNLVFGLQLSMARIGSTVNMNIMGWIYSRVQDLLGYAGPSTLGLALLIGGVTCLFSLSCALILAYLDRRAEKLLCKEQGKTGEVIKLTDVKDFSLSLWLIFVICVCYYAAVFPFIGLGKVFFIEKFRFSPQEASAINRYLVI
;
A
#
# COMPACT_ATOMS: atom_id res chain seq x y z
N PHE A 1 1.25 12.76 -18.74
CA PHE A 1 2.47 11.95 -18.95
C PHE A 1 3.20 11.63 -17.64
N LEU A 2 3.65 12.62 -16.86
CA LEU A 2 4.46 12.39 -15.64
C LEU A 2 3.78 11.45 -14.63
N CYS A 3 2.50 11.69 -14.32
CA CYS A 3 1.76 10.87 -13.34
C CYS A 3 1.63 9.41 -13.77
N ARG A 4 1.41 9.15 -15.08
CA ARG A 4 1.28 7.77 -15.60
C ARG A 4 2.58 7.00 -15.55
N LEU A 5 3.68 7.66 -15.95
CA LEU A 5 5.01 7.07 -15.86
C LEU A 5 5.38 6.81 -14.39
N GLY A 6 5.05 7.77 -13.51
CA GLY A 6 5.20 7.63 -12.06
C GLY A 6 4.45 6.40 -11.50
N THR A 7 3.16 6.23 -11.80
CA THR A 7 2.38 5.07 -11.35
C THR A 7 3.00 3.74 -11.79
N VAL A 8 3.47 3.63 -13.04
CA VAL A 8 4.11 2.40 -13.53
C VAL A 8 5.45 2.15 -12.82
N ILE A 9 6.29 3.18 -12.68
CA ILE A 9 7.57 3.07 -11.99
C ILE A 9 7.34 2.65 -10.53
N PHE A 10 6.47 3.34 -9.80
CA PHE A 10 6.19 3.00 -8.40
C PHE A 10 5.59 1.61 -8.24
N SER A 11 4.73 1.17 -9.17
CA SER A 11 4.20 -0.20 -9.17
C SER A 11 5.31 -1.25 -9.41
N ILE A 12 6.30 -0.96 -10.24
CA ILE A 12 7.49 -1.81 -10.39
C ILE A 12 8.30 -1.85 -9.09
N PHE A 13 8.51 -0.72 -8.42
CA PHE A 13 9.20 -0.68 -7.12
C PHE A 13 8.48 -1.54 -6.07
N VAL A 14 7.14 -1.48 -6.00
CA VAL A 14 6.33 -2.35 -5.14
C VAL A 14 6.55 -3.83 -5.47
N CYS A 15 6.51 -4.19 -6.75
CA CYS A 15 6.69 -5.57 -7.18
C CYS A 15 8.11 -6.09 -6.87
N VAL A 16 9.14 -5.29 -7.13
CA VAL A 16 10.53 -5.61 -6.81
C VAL A 16 10.73 -5.75 -5.31
N GLY A 17 10.24 -4.79 -4.52
CA GLY A 17 10.30 -4.85 -3.05
C GLY A 17 9.66 -6.12 -2.50
N GLN A 18 8.54 -6.56 -3.07
CA GLN A 18 7.87 -7.77 -2.63
C GLN A 18 8.62 -9.06 -3.02
N VAL A 19 9.26 -9.10 -4.20
CA VAL A 19 10.14 -10.20 -4.58
C VAL A 19 11.37 -10.28 -3.67
N VAL A 20 12.00 -9.14 -3.38
CA VAL A 20 13.16 -9.07 -2.47
C VAL A 20 12.77 -9.52 -1.06
N PHE A 21 11.58 -9.12 -0.58
CA PHE A 21 11.05 -9.56 0.72
C PHE A 21 10.82 -11.07 0.77
N ALA A 22 10.18 -11.64 -0.25
CA ALA A 22 9.95 -13.08 -0.35
C ALA A 22 11.25 -13.89 -0.43
N LEU A 23 12.24 -13.42 -1.22
CA LEU A 23 13.57 -14.03 -1.29
C LEU A 23 14.32 -13.92 0.06
N GLY A 24 14.24 -12.77 0.74
CA GLY A 24 14.80 -12.59 2.08
C GLY A 24 14.25 -13.58 3.10
N ALA A 25 12.95 -13.87 3.03
CA ALA A 25 12.31 -14.89 3.86
C ALA A 25 12.75 -16.32 3.50
N LEU A 26 12.91 -16.64 2.21
CA LEU A 26 13.41 -17.96 1.78
C LEU A 26 14.86 -18.22 2.21
N PHE A 27 15.73 -17.21 2.13
CA PHE A 27 17.14 -17.31 2.55
C PHE A 27 17.35 -17.02 4.04
N ASN A 28 16.29 -16.78 4.80
CA ASN A 28 16.31 -16.43 6.22
C ASN A 28 17.25 -15.24 6.54
N ALA A 29 17.38 -14.30 5.60
CA ALA A 29 18.24 -13.13 5.71
C ALA A 29 17.41 -11.94 6.18
N PHE A 30 17.38 -11.71 7.49
CA PHE A 30 16.59 -10.63 8.11
C PHE A 30 16.88 -9.25 7.50
N TRP A 31 18.15 -8.96 7.21
CA TRP A 31 18.54 -7.69 6.58
C TRP A 31 17.92 -7.51 5.19
N LEU A 32 17.81 -8.58 4.41
CA LEU A 32 17.22 -8.55 3.08
C LEU A 32 15.69 -8.39 3.15
N MET A 33 15.05 -8.95 4.18
CA MET A 33 13.63 -8.72 4.46
C MET A 33 13.37 -7.25 4.80
N GLU A 34 14.16 -6.64 5.67
CA GLU A 34 13.95 -5.23 6.03
C GLU A 34 14.14 -4.30 4.82
N MET A 35 15.14 -4.57 3.98
CA MET A 35 15.36 -3.87 2.72
C MET A 35 14.18 -4.04 1.74
N GLY A 36 13.65 -5.25 1.60
CA GLY A 36 12.46 -5.50 0.77
C GLY A 36 11.23 -4.72 1.26
N ARG A 37 11.01 -4.67 2.57
CA ARG A 37 9.91 -3.93 3.19
C ARG A 37 10.06 -2.42 2.99
N PHE A 38 11.28 -1.90 3.08
CA PHE A 38 11.58 -0.49 2.84
C PHE A 38 11.28 -0.10 1.38
N ILE A 39 11.75 -0.88 0.40
CA ILE A 39 11.51 -0.64 -1.03
C ILE A 39 10.00 -0.73 -1.34
N PHE A 40 9.33 -1.74 -0.79
CA PHE A 40 7.89 -1.91 -0.93
C PHE A 40 7.12 -0.70 -0.37
N GLY A 41 7.50 -0.20 0.80
CA GLY A 41 6.90 0.96 1.44
C GLY A 41 7.05 2.23 0.61
N ILE A 42 8.26 2.53 0.11
CA ILE A 42 8.50 3.69 -0.76
C ILE A 42 7.62 3.62 -2.02
N GLY A 43 7.55 2.45 -2.66
CA GLY A 43 6.72 2.24 -3.83
C GLY A 43 5.23 2.40 -3.52
N GLY A 44 4.76 1.83 -2.40
CA GLY A 44 3.35 1.80 -2.03
C GLY A 44 2.78 3.18 -1.71
N GLU A 45 3.47 3.93 -0.85
CA GLU A 45 3.05 5.28 -0.46
C GLU A 45 3.08 6.23 -1.66
N SER A 46 4.14 6.17 -2.47
CA SER A 46 4.27 7.00 -3.67
C SER A 46 3.19 6.66 -4.72
N LEU A 47 2.87 5.37 -4.87
CA LEU A 47 1.81 4.92 -5.76
C LEU A 47 0.44 5.44 -5.33
N ALA A 48 0.13 5.46 -4.02
CA ALA A 48 -1.12 5.99 -3.51
C ALA A 48 -1.27 7.50 -3.83
N VAL A 49 -0.20 8.28 -3.68
CA VAL A 49 -0.20 9.71 -4.05
C VAL A 49 -0.40 9.90 -5.56
N ALA A 50 0.26 9.09 -6.38
CA ALA A 50 0.10 9.13 -7.84
C ALA A 50 -1.35 8.78 -8.26
N GLN A 51 -1.96 7.79 -7.62
CA GLN A 51 -3.37 7.40 -7.84
C GLN A 51 -4.34 8.51 -7.44
N ASN A 52 -4.15 9.13 -6.27
CA ASN A 52 -4.97 10.24 -5.81
C ASN A 52 -4.91 11.42 -6.79
N THR A 53 -3.70 11.77 -7.24
CA THR A 53 -3.48 12.83 -8.25
C THR A 53 -4.16 12.50 -9.57
N TYR A 54 -4.09 11.24 -10.00
CA TYR A 54 -4.75 10.78 -11.22
C TYR A 54 -6.28 10.85 -11.13
N ALA A 55 -6.86 10.43 -10.00
CA ALA A 55 -8.30 10.53 -9.76
C ALA A 55 -8.81 11.98 -9.83
N VAL A 56 -8.08 12.93 -9.23
CA VAL A 56 -8.38 14.37 -9.30
C VAL A 56 -8.30 14.92 -10.73
N SER A 57 -7.39 14.38 -11.55
CA SER A 57 -7.29 14.80 -12.96
C SER A 57 -8.42 14.26 -13.84
N TRP A 58 -9.10 13.19 -13.43
CA TRP A 58 -10.14 12.52 -14.20
C TRP A 58 -11.55 12.92 -13.78
N PHE A 59 -11.77 13.07 -12.48
CA PHE A 59 -13.07 13.40 -11.88
C PHE A 59 -13.05 14.83 -11.32
N LYS A 60 -14.10 15.61 -11.60
CA LYS A 60 -14.24 16.99 -11.08
C LYS A 60 -15.52 17.14 -10.26
N GLY A 61 -15.45 17.99 -9.23
CA GLY A 61 -16.61 18.35 -8.41
C GLY A 61 -17.12 17.18 -7.55
N LYS A 62 -18.44 16.94 -7.58
CA LYS A 62 -19.14 15.99 -6.70
C LYS A 62 -18.71 14.52 -6.87
N GLU A 63 -18.24 14.11 -8.04
CA GLU A 63 -17.81 12.73 -8.29
C GLU A 63 -16.43 12.42 -7.68
N LEU A 64 -15.61 13.44 -7.43
CA LEU A 64 -14.27 13.26 -6.84
C LEU A 64 -14.33 12.70 -5.41
N ASN A 65 -15.22 13.25 -4.59
CA ASN A 65 -15.41 12.80 -3.21
C ASN A 65 -15.92 11.35 -3.15
N LEU A 66 -16.77 10.95 -4.11
CA LEU A 66 -17.25 9.58 -4.22
C LEU A 66 -16.11 8.60 -4.52
N VAL A 67 -15.23 8.95 -5.47
CA VAL A 67 -14.08 8.11 -5.85
C VAL A 67 -13.10 7.95 -4.69
N PHE A 68 -12.80 9.03 -3.96
CA PHE A 68 -11.96 8.92 -2.76
C PHE A 68 -12.60 8.06 -1.66
N GLY A 69 -13.90 8.21 -1.43
CA GLY A 69 -14.64 7.38 -0.48
C GLY A 69 -14.62 5.89 -0.86
N LEU A 70 -14.80 5.58 -2.15
CA LEU A 70 -14.72 4.21 -2.67
C LEU A 70 -13.30 3.64 -2.54
N GLN A 71 -12.28 4.42 -2.86
CA GLN A 71 -10.87 4.02 -2.74
C GLN A 71 -10.53 3.66 -1.29
N LEU A 72 -10.89 4.51 -0.34
CA LEU A 72 -10.70 4.27 1.10
C LEU A 72 -11.45 3.02 1.57
N SER A 73 -12.69 2.84 1.14
CA SER A 73 -13.51 1.67 1.48
C SER A 73 -12.90 0.38 0.95
N MET A 74 -12.44 0.38 -0.31
CA MET A 74 -11.76 -0.77 -0.93
C MET A 74 -10.44 -1.10 -0.22
N ALA A 75 -9.69 -0.09 0.22
CA ALA A 75 -8.46 -0.29 1.01
C ALA A 75 -8.76 -0.99 2.36
N ARG A 76 -9.85 -0.60 3.06
CA ARG A 76 -10.27 -1.25 4.32
C ARG A 76 -10.74 -2.69 4.11
N ILE A 77 -11.51 -2.94 3.05
CA ILE A 77 -11.93 -4.30 2.66
C ILE A 77 -10.68 -5.15 2.35
N GLY A 78 -9.73 -4.61 1.60
CA GLY A 78 -8.46 -5.29 1.28
C GLY A 78 -7.69 -5.72 2.53
N SER A 79 -7.55 -4.82 3.52
CA SER A 79 -6.90 -5.14 4.80
C SER A 79 -7.64 -6.25 5.57
N THR A 80 -8.97 -6.17 5.61
CA THR A 80 -9.83 -7.17 6.25
C THR A 80 -9.67 -8.54 5.58
N VAL A 81 -9.76 -8.60 4.26
CA VAL A 81 -9.58 -9.82 3.47
C VAL A 81 -8.19 -10.41 3.69
N ASN A 82 -7.13 -9.59 3.67
CA ASN A 82 -5.77 -10.02 3.95
C ASN A 82 -5.66 -10.68 5.34
N MET A 83 -6.25 -10.10 6.38
CA MET A 83 -6.25 -10.70 7.72
C MET A 83 -7.03 -12.03 7.80
N ASN A 84 -8.05 -12.25 6.97
CA ASN A 84 -8.77 -13.53 6.95
C ASN A 84 -7.97 -14.61 6.22
N ILE A 85 -7.49 -14.24 5.03
CA ILE A 85 -6.90 -15.18 4.08
C ILE A 85 -5.49 -15.57 4.54
N MET A 86 -4.72 -14.66 5.14
CA MET A 86 -3.35 -14.97 5.56
C MET A 86 -3.28 -16.12 6.58
N GLY A 87 -4.24 -16.21 7.50
CA GLY A 87 -4.31 -17.33 8.45
C GLY A 87 -4.53 -18.67 7.73
N TRP A 88 -5.46 -18.70 6.78
CA TRP A 88 -5.79 -19.90 6.00
C TRP A 88 -4.67 -20.31 5.03
N ILE A 89 -4.04 -19.34 4.35
CA ILE A 89 -2.88 -19.59 3.48
C ILE A 89 -1.73 -20.16 4.30
N TYR A 90 -1.44 -19.58 5.47
CA TYR A 90 -0.36 -20.05 6.32
C TYR A 90 -0.57 -21.50 6.77
N SER A 91 -1.79 -21.85 7.24
CA SER A 91 -2.10 -23.24 7.61
C SER A 91 -1.98 -24.19 6.42
N ARG A 92 -2.45 -23.80 5.23
CA ARG A 92 -2.40 -24.67 4.05
C ARG A 92 -0.97 -24.88 3.53
N VAL A 93 -0.14 -23.84 3.59
CA VAL A 93 1.29 -23.92 3.24
C VAL A 93 2.05 -24.75 4.28
N GLN A 94 1.69 -24.66 5.55
CA GLN A 94 2.24 -25.52 6.61
C GLN A 94 1.90 -27.00 6.38
N ASP A 95 0.64 -27.30 6.03
CA ASP A 95 0.21 -28.68 5.73
C ASP A 95 0.90 -29.26 4.49
N LEU A 96 1.22 -28.43 3.50
CA LEU A 96 1.92 -28.86 2.27
C LEU A 96 3.40 -29.14 2.50
N LEU A 97 4.05 -28.43 3.42
CA LEU A 97 5.50 -28.53 3.66
C LEU A 97 5.85 -29.41 4.87
N GLY A 98 4.89 -29.74 5.73
CA GLY A 98 5.08 -30.65 6.88
C GLY A 98 6.03 -30.14 7.97
N TYR A 99 6.60 -28.93 7.83
CA TYR A 99 7.51 -28.28 8.76
C TYR A 99 7.27 -26.77 8.80
N ALA A 100 7.19 -26.18 9.99
CA ALA A 100 7.13 -24.73 10.19
C ALA A 100 8.55 -24.14 10.13
N GLY A 101 9.02 -23.78 8.92
CA GLY A 101 10.35 -23.21 8.70
C GLY A 101 10.33 -21.91 7.88
N PRO A 102 11.49 -21.24 7.69
CA PRO A 102 11.61 -20.00 6.89
C PRO A 102 11.03 -20.15 5.48
N SER A 103 11.10 -21.36 4.92
CA SER A 103 10.55 -21.70 3.61
C SER A 103 9.02 -21.61 3.52
N THR A 104 8.27 -21.83 4.61
CA THR A 104 6.79 -21.68 4.61
C THR A 104 6.40 -20.19 4.53
N LEU A 105 7.10 -19.34 5.27
CA LEU A 105 6.95 -17.89 5.22
C LEU A 105 7.30 -17.35 3.82
N GLY A 106 8.44 -17.77 3.27
CA GLY A 106 8.83 -17.39 1.91
C GLY A 106 7.82 -17.79 0.84
N LEU A 107 7.26 -19.01 0.92
CA LEU A 107 6.26 -19.47 -0.04
C LEU A 107 4.91 -18.76 0.12
N ALA A 108 4.47 -18.50 1.36
CA ALA A 108 3.27 -17.71 1.62
C ALA A 108 3.42 -16.27 1.10
N LEU A 109 4.61 -15.68 1.23
CA LEU A 109 4.92 -14.36 0.67
C LEU A 109 4.99 -14.37 -0.86
N LEU A 110 5.44 -15.48 -1.47
CA LEU A 110 5.43 -15.66 -2.92
C LEU A 110 3.99 -15.67 -3.48
N ILE A 111 3.05 -16.30 -2.75
CA ILE A 111 1.62 -16.25 -3.07
C ILE A 111 1.11 -14.79 -2.96
N GLY A 112 1.57 -14.05 -1.96
CA GLY A 112 1.35 -12.60 -1.87
C GLY A 112 1.93 -11.82 -3.05
N GLY A 113 3.05 -12.27 -3.63
CA GLY A 113 3.62 -11.71 -4.86
C GLY A 113 2.68 -11.76 -6.07
N VAL A 114 1.76 -12.73 -6.13
CA VAL A 114 0.75 -12.82 -7.20
C VAL A 114 -0.19 -11.62 -7.18
N THR A 115 -0.57 -11.13 -6.00
CA THR A 115 -1.43 -9.93 -5.92
C THR A 115 -0.67 -8.67 -6.35
N CYS A 116 0.64 -8.61 -6.12
CA CYS A 116 1.50 -7.54 -6.64
C CYS A 116 1.62 -7.58 -8.17
N LEU A 117 1.75 -8.78 -8.77
CA LEU A 117 1.76 -8.94 -10.23
C LEU A 117 0.41 -8.56 -10.86
N PHE A 118 -0.69 -8.91 -10.20
CA PHE A 118 -2.03 -8.48 -10.61
C PHE A 118 -2.17 -6.95 -10.54
N SER A 119 -1.69 -6.33 -9.45
CA SER A 119 -1.66 -4.87 -9.31
C SER A 119 -0.84 -4.20 -10.41
N LEU A 120 0.34 -4.73 -10.73
CA LEU A 120 1.19 -4.25 -11.82
C LEU A 120 0.48 -4.36 -13.17
N SER A 121 -0.20 -5.47 -13.42
CA SER A 121 -0.97 -5.68 -14.65
C SER A 121 -2.10 -4.64 -14.78
N CYS A 122 -2.82 -4.38 -13.68
CA CYS A 122 -3.86 -3.35 -13.64
C CYS A 122 -3.28 -1.95 -13.90
N ALA A 123 -2.12 -1.62 -13.30
CA ALA A 123 -1.43 -0.36 -13.54
C ALA A 123 -1.01 -0.19 -15.02
N LEU A 124 -0.54 -1.25 -15.66
CA LEU A 124 -0.21 -1.25 -17.09
C LEU A 124 -1.45 -1.08 -17.97
N ILE A 125 -2.57 -1.74 -17.64
CA ILE A 125 -3.85 -1.57 -18.35
C ILE A 125 -4.34 -0.13 -18.23
N LEU A 126 -4.33 0.44 -17.03
CA LEU A 126 -4.69 1.85 -16.80
C LEU A 126 -3.78 2.78 -17.60
N ALA A 127 -2.47 2.50 -17.63
CA ALA A 127 -1.53 3.29 -18.41
C ALA A 127 -1.80 3.20 -19.93
N TYR A 128 -2.22 2.03 -20.42
CA TYR A 128 -2.60 1.84 -21.81
C TYR A 128 -3.92 2.56 -22.15
N LEU A 129 -4.94 2.42 -21.31
CA LEU A 129 -6.24 3.07 -21.48
C LEU A 129 -6.10 4.59 -21.48
N ASP A 130 -5.31 5.14 -20.56
CA ASP A 130 -5.00 6.57 -20.51
C ASP A 130 -4.31 7.04 -21.80
N ARG A 131 -3.31 6.30 -22.29
CA ARG A 131 -2.63 6.63 -23.56
C ARG A 131 -3.59 6.62 -24.74
N ARG A 132 -4.58 5.75 -24.71
CA ARG A 132 -5.61 5.67 -25.74
C ARG A 132 -6.62 6.83 -25.62
N ALA A 133 -7.05 7.16 -24.41
CA ALA A 133 -7.95 8.27 -24.13
C ALA A 133 -7.31 9.62 -24.49
N GLU A 134 -6.02 9.82 -24.20
CA GLU A 134 -5.25 11.02 -24.58
C GLU A 134 -5.21 11.20 -26.10
N LYS A 135 -5.01 10.11 -26.86
CA LYS A 135 -5.04 10.13 -28.34
C LYS A 135 -6.43 10.39 -28.92
N LEU A 136 -7.48 9.86 -28.29
CA LEU A 136 -8.86 9.97 -28.80
C LEU A 136 -9.52 11.29 -28.45
N LEU A 137 -9.22 11.86 -27.28
CA LEU A 137 -9.89 13.05 -26.78
C LEU A 137 -9.15 14.36 -27.11
N CYS A 138 -7.97 14.30 -27.76
CA CYS A 138 -7.08 15.47 -27.96
C CYS A 138 -7.05 16.37 -26.72
N LYS A 139 -7.01 15.75 -25.53
CA LYS A 139 -7.11 16.47 -24.27
C LYS A 139 -5.93 17.44 -24.27
N GLU A 140 -6.21 18.73 -24.42
CA GLU A 140 -5.17 19.74 -24.41
C GLU A 140 -4.33 19.45 -23.18
N GLN A 141 -3.05 19.15 -23.41
CA GLN A 141 -2.08 19.20 -22.35
C GLN A 141 -2.15 20.64 -21.87
N GLY A 142 -2.89 20.87 -20.79
CA GLY A 142 -2.50 21.84 -19.80
C GLY A 142 -1.08 21.44 -19.43
N LYS A 143 -0.11 21.96 -20.18
CA LYS A 143 1.28 22.07 -19.78
C LYS A 143 1.20 22.85 -18.49
N THR A 144 1.04 22.15 -17.37
CA THR A 144 1.47 22.67 -16.08
C THR A 144 2.99 22.73 -16.17
N GLY A 145 3.46 23.78 -16.85
CA GLY A 145 4.85 24.20 -16.94
C GLY A 145 5.34 24.81 -15.62
N GLU A 146 4.51 24.81 -14.58
CA GLU A 146 4.97 24.99 -13.22
C GLU A 146 5.69 23.72 -12.80
N VAL A 147 7.02 23.76 -12.98
CA VAL A 147 7.95 22.96 -12.19
C VAL A 147 7.59 23.24 -10.73
N ILE A 148 6.95 22.27 -10.07
CA ILE A 148 6.61 22.37 -8.64
C ILE A 148 7.92 22.68 -7.91
N LYS A 149 8.10 23.93 -7.46
CA LYS A 149 9.31 24.32 -6.74
C LYS A 149 9.11 23.88 -5.30
N LEU A 150 10.06 23.09 -4.78
CA LEU A 150 10.08 22.71 -3.36
C LEU A 150 10.14 23.94 -2.44
N THR A 151 10.52 25.10 -2.97
CA THR A 151 10.50 26.39 -2.28
C THR A 151 9.08 26.86 -1.93
N ASP A 152 8.07 26.55 -2.74
CA ASP A 152 6.66 26.98 -2.52
C ASP A 152 6.05 26.31 -1.27
N VAL A 153 6.64 25.21 -0.81
CA VAL A 153 6.26 24.54 0.46
C VAL A 153 6.57 25.41 1.67
N LYS A 154 7.52 26.34 1.56
CA LYS A 154 7.87 27.28 2.65
C LYS A 154 6.93 28.48 2.73
N ASP A 155 6.18 28.76 1.68
CA ASP A 155 5.20 29.87 1.65
C ASP A 155 3.85 29.48 2.27
N PHE A 156 3.70 28.23 2.75
CA PHE A 156 2.51 27.80 3.47
C PHE A 156 2.33 28.52 4.80
N SER A 157 1.09 28.90 5.10
CA SER A 157 0.74 29.60 6.35
C SER A 157 1.08 28.78 7.59
N LEU A 158 1.39 29.46 8.70
CA LEU A 158 1.67 28.81 9.99
C LEU A 158 0.54 27.88 10.45
N SER A 159 -0.72 28.20 10.12
CA SER A 159 -1.87 27.35 10.40
C SER A 159 -1.81 26.01 9.65
N LEU A 160 -1.35 25.99 8.39
CA LEU A 160 -1.17 24.75 7.64
C LEU A 160 -0.03 23.90 8.21
N TRP A 161 1.08 24.55 8.60
CA TRP A 161 2.19 23.88 9.27
C TRP A 161 1.77 23.22 10.59
N LEU A 162 0.95 23.89 11.39
CA LEU A 162 0.39 23.33 12.62
C LEU A 162 -0.48 22.10 12.34
N ILE A 163 -1.32 22.13 11.30
CA ILE A 163 -2.14 20.97 10.91
C ILE A 163 -1.25 19.79 10.51
N PHE A 164 -0.19 20.01 9.71
CA PHE A 164 0.74 18.94 9.35
C PHE A 164 1.42 18.31 10.57
N VAL A 165 1.88 19.13 11.52
CA VAL A 165 2.49 18.63 12.77
C VAL A 165 1.49 17.80 13.57
N ILE A 166 0.26 18.27 13.74
CA ILE A 166 -0.79 17.54 14.45
C ILE A 166 -1.09 16.20 13.76
N CYS A 167 -1.22 16.19 12.43
CA CYS A 167 -1.43 14.96 11.67
C CYS A 167 -0.28 13.97 11.85
N VAL A 168 0.97 14.41 11.73
CA VAL A 168 2.15 13.55 11.91
C VAL A 168 2.20 13.00 13.32
N CYS A 169 2.01 13.82 14.35
CA CYS A 169 1.98 13.37 15.75
C CYS A 169 0.85 12.37 16.01
N TYR A 170 -0.33 12.61 15.46
CA TYR A 170 -1.48 11.70 15.59
C TYR A 170 -1.18 10.34 14.94
N TYR A 171 -0.71 10.33 13.68
CA TYR A 171 -0.36 9.09 13.00
C TYR A 171 0.81 8.36 13.68
N ALA A 172 1.82 9.10 14.17
CA ALA A 172 2.94 8.54 14.92
C ALA A 172 2.49 7.85 16.22
N ALA A 173 1.42 8.32 16.87
CA ALA A 173 0.84 7.65 18.02
C ALA A 173 -0.03 6.44 17.62
N VAL A 174 -0.90 6.58 16.61
CA VAL A 174 -1.90 5.57 16.27
C VAL A 174 -1.31 4.34 15.57
N PHE A 175 -0.37 4.51 14.63
CA PHE A 175 0.19 3.38 13.88
C PHE A 175 0.89 2.33 14.77
N PRO A 176 1.71 2.71 15.77
CA PRO A 176 2.27 1.75 16.72
C PRO A 176 1.20 0.97 17.49
N PHE A 177 0.10 1.60 17.91
CA PHE A 177 -0.99 0.91 18.59
C PHE A 177 -1.68 -0.12 17.68
N ILE A 178 -1.90 0.21 16.41
CA ILE A 178 -2.49 -0.73 15.45
C ILE A 178 -1.52 -1.90 15.16
N GLY A 179 -0.23 -1.60 15.00
CA GLY A 179 0.80 -2.59 14.68
C GLY A 179 1.11 -3.54 15.83
N LEU A 180 1.18 -3.02 17.06
CA LEU A 180 1.50 -3.79 18.27
C LEU A 180 0.25 -4.31 18.98
N GLY A 181 -0.95 -3.81 18.66
CA GLY A 181 -2.20 -4.17 19.31
C GLY A 181 -2.45 -5.67 19.32
N LYS A 182 -2.22 -6.36 18.20
CA LYS A 182 -2.34 -7.82 18.12
C LYS A 182 -1.41 -8.54 19.11
N VAL A 183 -0.13 -8.14 19.18
CA VAL A 183 0.86 -8.74 20.09
C VAL A 183 0.51 -8.43 21.54
N PHE A 184 0.04 -7.21 21.82
CA PHE A 184 -0.42 -6.80 23.15
C PHE A 184 -1.61 -7.65 23.64
N PHE A 185 -2.62 -7.90 22.78
CA PHE A 185 -3.76 -8.76 23.15
C PHE A 185 -3.35 -10.23 23.36
N ILE A 186 -2.38 -10.73 22.60
CA ILE A 186 -1.87 -12.11 22.75
C ILE A 186 -1.06 -12.24 24.05
N GLU A 187 -0.12 -11.35 24.33
CA GLU A 187 0.75 -11.47 25.51
C GLU A 187 0.04 -11.10 26.82
N LYS A 188 -0.78 -10.05 26.82
CA LYS A 188 -1.41 -9.52 28.05
C LYS A 188 -2.72 -10.23 28.40
N PHE A 189 -3.56 -10.51 27.41
CA PHE A 189 -4.88 -11.12 27.62
C PHE A 189 -4.91 -12.63 27.33
N ARG A 190 -3.79 -13.23 26.88
CA ARG A 190 -3.67 -14.64 26.50
C ARG A 190 -4.73 -15.12 25.50
N PHE A 191 -5.24 -14.22 24.66
CA PHE A 191 -6.17 -14.59 23.60
C PHE A 191 -5.48 -15.44 22.54
N SER A 192 -6.24 -16.35 21.94
CA SER A 192 -5.73 -17.12 20.81
C SER A 192 -5.38 -16.17 19.63
N PRO A 193 -4.42 -16.53 18.76
CA PRO A 193 -4.04 -15.69 17.62
C PRO A 193 -5.21 -15.33 16.69
N GLN A 194 -6.26 -16.15 16.70
CA GLN A 194 -7.49 -15.98 15.93
C GLN A 194 -8.42 -14.96 16.60
N GLU A 195 -8.64 -15.06 17.91
CA GLU A 195 -9.43 -14.08 18.69
C GLU A 195 -8.77 -12.70 18.72
N ALA A 196 -7.45 -12.64 18.93
CA ALA A 196 -6.70 -11.39 18.88
C ALA A 196 -6.76 -10.74 17.49
N SER A 197 -6.76 -11.54 16.41
CA SER A 197 -6.94 -11.02 15.05
C SER A 197 -8.36 -10.52 14.78
N ALA A 198 -9.37 -11.13 15.41
CA ALA A 198 -10.76 -10.69 15.31
C ALA A 198 -11.00 -9.36 16.05
N ILE A 199 -10.40 -9.20 17.24
CA ILE A 199 -10.48 -7.95 18.01
C ILE A 199 -9.69 -6.84 17.32
N ASN A 200 -8.46 -7.13 16.85
CA ASN A 200 -7.63 -6.13 16.19
C ASN A 200 -8.23 -5.62 14.86
N ARG A 201 -9.13 -6.38 14.24
CA ARG A 201 -9.88 -5.91 13.05
C ARG A 201 -10.70 -4.66 13.34
N TYR A 202 -11.31 -4.54 14.53
CA TYR A 202 -12.09 -3.35 14.88
C TYR A 202 -11.24 -2.09 15.03
N LEU A 203 -9.94 -2.24 15.32
CA LEU A 203 -8.99 -1.13 15.39
C LEU A 203 -8.44 -0.72 14.01
N VAL A 204 -8.57 -1.59 13.01
CA VAL A 204 -8.02 -1.44 11.65
C VAL A 204 -9.10 -1.02 10.64
N ILE A 205 -10.38 -1.08 10.99
CA ILE A 205 -11.51 -0.55 10.20
C ILE A 205 -11.63 0.96 10.44
#